data_AF-A0AAW9REM2-F1
#
_entry.id   AF-A0AAW9REM2-F1
#
_cell.length_a   1.000
_cell.length_b   1.000
_cell.length_c   1.000
_cell.angle_alpha   90.00
_cell.angle_beta   90.00
_cell.angle_gamma   90.00
#
_symmetry.space_group_name_H-M   'P 1'
#
loop_
_entity.id
_entity.type
_entity.pdbx_description
1 polymer ?
#
loop_
_entity_poly.entity_id
_entity_poly.type
_entity_poly.pdbx_seq_one_letter_code
_entity_poly.pdbx_strand_id
1 'polypeptide(L)'
;MIGANRFMLMFLLVSPTGLSAQQADVTFFVIGKHASFEQEETGGLQPVDFSFFSEIFLSANGDASDAVLTLPTGARFKYRDLRGVEGGERDNLLLVSGKRRYPSFAELQHDYPDGQYTISFETPGGRVNNASLVFTGNALPEAPRILPRQAGKPVCSVVDPSLPLTVYWSPFVAGTSDSQGILDDLVFVILTDDEGHRVAHSGRPFEGQPYLTYQARSFEIPVGTMEAGRAYRLTVEHAILDDTRFVSDIPAMTTRAVTTGISFKTAANDVDAADCHPANRGEVD
;
A
#
# COMPACT_ATOMS: atom_id res chain seq x y z
N MET A 1 52.19 -45.13 16.72
CA MET A 1 50.91 -45.23 15.98
C MET A 1 49.88 -45.71 17.00
N ILE A 2 48.87 -44.98 17.47
CA ILE A 2 48.06 -43.88 16.93
C ILE A 2 47.60 -43.03 18.13
N GLY A 3 47.67 -41.70 18.02
CA GLY A 3 47.15 -40.76 19.02
C GLY A 3 45.64 -40.57 18.86
N ALA A 4 44.90 -40.67 19.97
CA ALA A 4 43.46 -40.41 19.99
C ALA A 4 43.22 -38.91 20.19
N ASN A 5 42.88 -38.22 19.10
CA ASN A 5 42.47 -36.83 19.10
C ASN A 5 41.04 -36.74 19.67
N ARG A 6 40.87 -36.12 20.85
CA ARG A 6 39.54 -35.75 21.37
C ARG A 6 39.06 -34.50 20.62
N PHE A 7 38.21 -34.70 19.61
CA PHE A 7 37.42 -33.61 19.03
C PHE A 7 36.27 -33.29 19.99
N MET A 8 36.40 -32.19 20.72
CA MET A 8 35.32 -31.57 21.48
C MET A 8 34.43 -30.83 20.49
N LEU A 9 33.26 -31.39 20.18
CA LEU A 9 32.25 -30.76 19.34
C LEU A 9 31.58 -29.65 20.16
N MET A 10 31.99 -28.40 19.93
CA MET A 10 31.34 -27.21 20.48
C MET A 10 30.08 -26.96 19.63
N PHE A 11 28.91 -27.35 20.15
CA PHE A 11 27.64 -26.90 19.59
C PHE A 11 27.49 -25.41 19.88
N LEU A 12 27.75 -24.57 18.88
CA LEU A 12 27.27 -23.20 18.86
C LEU A 12 25.74 -23.26 18.80
N LEU A 13 25.10 -23.03 19.95
CA LEU A 13 23.70 -22.64 20.02
C LEU A 13 23.59 -21.28 19.31
N VAL A 14 23.28 -21.31 18.02
CA VAL A 14 22.72 -20.15 17.34
C VAL A 14 21.32 -20.00 17.93
N SER A 15 21.17 -19.10 18.90
CA SER A 15 19.85 -18.68 19.35
C SER A 15 19.14 -18.09 18.14
N PRO A 16 17.98 -18.64 17.71
CA PRO A 16 17.16 -17.91 16.77
C PRO A 16 16.84 -16.58 17.46
N THR A 17 17.20 -15.46 16.84
CA THR A 17 16.73 -14.14 17.22
C THR A 17 15.22 -14.21 17.23
N GLY A 18 14.65 -14.36 18.43
CA GLY A 18 13.23 -14.55 18.64
C GLY A 18 12.53 -13.26 18.22
N LEU A 19 11.67 -13.37 17.22
CA LEU A 19 10.58 -12.42 17.04
C LEU A 19 9.91 -12.23 18.41
N SER A 20 9.69 -11.00 18.84
CA SER A 20 8.84 -10.77 20.01
C SER A 20 7.47 -11.39 19.70
N ALA A 21 6.82 -11.98 20.71
CA ALA A 21 5.56 -12.69 20.48
C ALA A 21 4.49 -11.77 19.85
N GLN A 22 4.60 -10.44 20.01
CA GLN A 22 3.75 -9.44 19.38
C GLN A 22 3.99 -9.30 17.86
N GLN A 23 5.25 -9.37 17.39
CA GLN A 23 5.55 -9.37 15.95
C GLN A 23 5.13 -10.68 15.27
N ALA A 24 4.98 -11.78 16.02
CA ALA A 24 4.45 -13.02 15.46
C ALA A 24 2.97 -12.86 15.05
N ASP A 25 2.22 -11.99 15.74
CA ASP A 25 0.80 -11.79 15.54
C ASP A 25 0.48 -10.64 14.55
N VAL A 26 1.28 -9.58 14.57
CA VAL A 26 1.05 -8.36 13.77
C VAL A 26 2.25 -8.08 12.88
N THR A 27 2.02 -7.88 11.58
CA THR A 27 3.08 -7.56 10.61
C THR A 27 3.46 -6.09 10.67
N PHE A 28 2.47 -5.19 10.70
CA PHE A 28 2.63 -3.76 10.92
C PHE A 28 1.28 -3.10 11.21
N PHE A 29 1.29 -1.84 11.64
CA PHE A 29 0.08 -1.03 11.71
C PHE A 29 0.30 0.39 11.21
N VAL A 30 -0.74 0.99 10.65
CA VAL A 30 -0.68 2.26 9.94
C VAL A 30 -1.89 3.15 10.25
N ILE A 31 -1.66 4.47 10.24
CA ILE A 31 -2.72 5.48 10.22
C ILE A 31 -2.55 6.29 8.94
N GLY A 32 -3.61 6.41 8.15
CA GLY A 32 -3.53 7.00 6.82
C GLY A 32 -4.50 8.14 6.58
N LYS A 33 -4.03 9.12 5.81
CA LYS A 33 -4.85 10.14 5.15
C LYS A 33 -4.66 10.00 3.65
N HIS A 34 -5.76 9.95 2.93
CA HIS A 34 -5.76 9.53 1.54
C HIS A 34 -6.55 10.50 0.66
N ALA A 35 -6.10 10.69 -0.58
CA ALA A 35 -6.91 11.27 -1.64
C ALA A 35 -6.97 10.35 -2.86
N SER A 36 -8.16 10.23 -3.42
CA SER A 36 -8.41 9.48 -4.65
C SER A 36 -8.61 10.43 -5.82
N PHE A 37 -7.99 10.12 -6.95
CA PHE A 37 -8.14 10.82 -8.22
C PHE A 37 -8.52 9.84 -9.32
N GLU A 38 -9.30 10.31 -10.29
CA GLU A 38 -9.50 9.61 -11.55
C GLU A 38 -8.73 10.33 -12.65
N GLN A 39 -8.01 9.57 -13.47
CA GLN A 39 -7.37 10.09 -14.66
C GLN A 39 -8.28 9.85 -15.87
N GLU A 40 -8.62 10.93 -16.55
CA GLU A 40 -9.35 10.89 -17.82
C GLU A 40 -8.44 10.43 -18.98
N GLU A 41 -9.03 10.01 -20.10
CA GLU A 41 -8.28 9.61 -21.31
C GLU A 41 -7.38 10.73 -21.86
N THR A 42 -7.75 11.99 -21.62
CA THR A 42 -6.94 13.18 -21.99
C THR A 42 -5.69 13.33 -21.11
N GLY A 43 -5.58 12.52 -20.06
CA GLY A 43 -4.57 12.61 -19.01
C GLY A 43 -4.97 13.53 -17.86
N GLY A 44 -6.07 14.29 -17.95
CA GLY A 44 -6.57 15.17 -16.87
C GLY A 44 -6.83 14.40 -15.57
N LEU A 45 -6.55 15.01 -14.41
CA LEU A 45 -6.76 14.40 -13.09
C LEU A 45 -7.94 15.09 -12.40
N GLN A 46 -8.95 14.32 -12.03
CA GLN A 46 -10.12 14.80 -11.28
C GLN A 46 -10.09 14.24 -9.86
N PRO A 47 -10.16 15.09 -8.82
CA PRO A 47 -10.31 14.60 -7.45
C PRO A 47 -11.66 13.91 -7.30
N VAL A 48 -11.65 12.74 -6.65
CA VAL A 48 -12.85 11.95 -6.34
C VAL A 48 -13.27 12.22 -4.90
N ASP A 49 -12.40 11.87 -3.96
CA ASP A 49 -12.64 12.09 -2.53
C ASP A 49 -11.35 12.05 -1.70
N PHE A 50 -11.50 12.37 -0.43
CA PHE A 50 -10.47 12.29 0.60
C PHE A 50 -10.98 11.40 1.74
N SER A 51 -10.09 10.62 2.35
CA SER A 51 -10.48 9.68 3.40
C SER A 51 -9.41 9.51 4.48
N PHE A 52 -9.85 9.02 5.63
CA PHE A 52 -9.00 8.62 6.75
C PHE A 52 -9.13 7.11 6.94
N PHE A 53 -8.05 6.46 7.34
CA PHE A 53 -8.09 5.06 7.74
C PHE A 53 -7.05 4.78 8.83
N SER A 54 -7.22 3.65 9.51
CA SER A 54 -6.15 3.04 10.29
C SER A 54 -6.31 1.54 10.27
N GLU A 55 -5.20 0.85 10.07
CA GLU A 55 -5.16 -0.58 9.81
C GLU A 55 -4.11 -1.26 10.70
N ILE A 56 -4.46 -2.43 11.21
CA ILE A 56 -3.54 -3.34 11.90
C ILE A 56 -3.49 -4.61 11.07
N PHE A 57 -2.39 -4.82 10.36
CA PHE A 57 -2.19 -5.99 9.52
C PHE A 57 -1.67 -7.15 10.36
N LEU A 58 -2.34 -8.30 10.23
CA LEU A 58 -2.07 -9.48 11.02
C LEU A 58 -1.25 -10.47 10.20
N SER A 59 -0.31 -11.13 10.86
CA SER A 59 0.39 -12.29 10.28
C SER A 59 -0.61 -13.37 9.91
N ALA A 60 -0.28 -14.27 8.98
CA ALA A 60 -1.21 -15.29 8.46
C ALA A 60 -1.94 -16.12 9.56
N ASN A 61 -1.27 -16.36 10.69
CA ASN A 61 -1.84 -17.06 11.85
C ASN A 61 -1.91 -16.18 13.11
N GLY A 62 -1.71 -14.88 12.93
CA GLY A 62 -1.66 -13.90 14.01
C GLY A 62 -3.04 -13.47 14.48
N ASP A 63 -3.12 -13.01 15.72
CA ASP A 63 -4.35 -12.50 16.31
C ASP A 63 -4.16 -11.16 17.02
N ALA A 64 -5.13 -10.27 16.84
CA ALA A 64 -5.26 -9.08 17.67
C ALA A 64 -6.73 -8.81 18.02
N SER A 65 -6.96 -8.30 19.22
CA SER A 65 -8.29 -7.94 19.74
C SER A 65 -8.27 -6.60 20.48
N ASP A 66 -9.47 -6.12 20.83
CA ASP A 66 -9.68 -4.92 21.66
C ASP A 66 -8.96 -3.66 21.14
N ALA A 67 -8.78 -3.61 19.81
CA ALA A 67 -8.07 -2.54 19.16
C ALA A 67 -8.86 -1.22 19.22
N VAL A 68 -8.17 -0.16 19.65
CA VAL A 68 -8.72 1.19 19.78
C VAL A 68 -7.73 2.21 19.25
N LEU A 69 -8.23 3.11 18.40
CA LEU A 69 -7.55 4.32 17.95
C LEU A 69 -8.03 5.51 18.78
N THR A 70 -7.12 6.36 19.24
CA THR A 70 -7.41 7.64 19.87
C THR A 70 -6.81 8.77 19.04
N LEU A 71 -7.65 9.75 18.69
CA LEU A 71 -7.27 10.93 17.91
C LEU A 71 -6.58 11.98 18.79
N PRO A 72 -5.90 12.98 18.20
CA PRO A 72 -5.36 14.13 18.94
C PRO A 72 -6.43 14.88 19.75
N THR A 73 -7.69 14.83 19.30
CA THR A 73 -8.85 15.43 19.97
C THR A 73 -9.35 14.63 21.19
N GLY A 74 -8.79 13.45 21.45
CA GLY A 74 -9.25 12.51 22.47
C GLY A 74 -10.42 11.62 22.04
N ALA A 75 -10.97 11.82 20.84
CA ALA A 75 -11.99 10.94 20.28
C ALA A 75 -11.46 9.52 20.08
N ARG A 76 -12.29 8.51 20.33
CA ARG A 76 -11.90 7.09 20.29
C ARG A 76 -12.72 6.30 19.28
N PHE A 77 -12.05 5.44 18.53
CA PHE A 77 -12.64 4.57 17.52
C PHE A 77 -12.24 3.12 17.79
N LYS A 78 -13.22 2.21 17.78
CA LYS A 78 -12.94 0.77 17.81
C LYS A 78 -12.64 0.29 16.39
N TYR A 79 -11.67 -0.60 16.27
CA TYR A 79 -11.43 -1.25 14.99
C TYR A 79 -12.52 -2.29 14.73
N ARG A 80 -12.85 -2.45 13.45
CA ARG A 80 -13.67 -3.55 12.94
C ARG A 80 -12.75 -4.68 12.52
N ASP A 81 -13.08 -5.89 12.93
CA ASP A 81 -12.40 -7.11 12.48
C ASP A 81 -12.88 -7.48 11.06
N LEU A 82 -11.93 -7.69 10.14
CA LEU A 82 -12.22 -8.06 8.75
C LEU A 82 -11.90 -9.53 8.41
N ARG A 83 -11.46 -10.35 9.37
CA ARG A 83 -10.96 -11.72 9.16
C ARG A 83 -11.99 -12.79 8.75
N GLY A 84 -13.22 -12.40 8.49
CA GLY A 84 -14.30 -13.33 8.13
C GLY A 84 -15.40 -12.69 7.28
N VAL A 85 -15.10 -11.57 6.63
CA VAL A 85 -16.04 -10.89 5.73
C VAL A 85 -15.96 -11.53 4.35
N GLU A 86 -17.06 -12.12 3.87
CA GLU A 86 -17.15 -12.74 2.54
C GLU A 86 -17.02 -11.69 1.40
N GLY A 87 -16.34 -12.07 0.31
CA GLY A 87 -16.20 -11.26 -0.92
C GLY A 87 -14.78 -10.76 -1.19
N GLY A 88 -13.97 -11.63 -1.82
CA GLY A 88 -12.78 -11.25 -2.59
C GLY A 88 -11.56 -10.76 -1.79
N GLU A 89 -10.71 -11.68 -1.35
CA GLU A 89 -9.37 -11.46 -0.78
C GLU A 89 -9.16 -10.13 -0.04
N ARG A 90 -9.90 -9.93 1.06
CA ARG A 90 -9.59 -8.85 1.99
C ARG A 90 -8.52 -9.31 2.94
N ASP A 91 -7.60 -8.42 3.19
CA ASP A 91 -6.41 -8.68 3.99
C ASP A 91 -6.77 -9.10 5.42
N ASN A 92 -5.91 -9.91 6.01
CA ASN A 92 -6.03 -10.35 7.40
C ASN A 92 -5.75 -9.14 8.32
N LEU A 93 -6.75 -8.30 8.58
CA LEU A 93 -6.54 -7.03 9.29
C LEU A 93 -7.72 -6.58 10.16
N LEU A 94 -7.43 -5.64 11.04
CA LEU A 94 -8.41 -4.82 11.76
C LEU A 94 -8.43 -3.41 11.16
N LEU A 95 -9.62 -2.82 10.97
CA LEU A 95 -9.80 -1.54 10.28
C LEU A 95 -10.61 -0.51 11.07
N VAL A 96 -10.10 0.72 11.15
CA VAL A 96 -10.90 1.94 11.33
C VAL A 96 -11.01 2.64 9.98
N SER A 97 -12.24 2.85 9.50
CA SER A 97 -12.50 3.76 8.39
C SER A 97 -12.93 5.12 8.91
N GLY A 98 -12.61 6.18 8.17
CA GLY A 98 -13.08 7.52 8.44
C GLY A 98 -14.62 7.59 8.50
N LYS A 99 -15.15 8.58 9.23
CA LYS A 99 -16.61 8.78 9.40
C LYS A 99 -17.36 8.86 8.07
N ARG A 100 -16.71 9.41 7.05
CA ARG A 100 -17.21 9.61 5.70
C ARG A 100 -16.06 9.79 4.72
N ARG A 101 -16.40 9.83 3.43
CA ARG A 101 -15.56 10.43 2.39
C ARG A 101 -15.74 11.95 2.43
N TYR A 102 -14.66 12.67 2.19
CA TYR A 102 -14.60 14.13 2.27
C TYR A 102 -14.37 14.71 0.87
N PRO A 103 -14.96 15.87 0.55
CA PRO A 103 -14.75 16.52 -0.74
C PRO A 103 -13.43 17.30 -0.82
N SER A 104 -12.77 17.55 0.32
CA SER A 104 -11.50 18.27 0.37
C SER A 104 -10.61 17.77 1.50
N PHE A 105 -9.30 17.95 1.33
CA PHE A 105 -8.34 17.66 2.38
C PHE A 105 -8.54 18.54 3.62
N ALA A 106 -8.97 19.79 3.47
CA ALA A 106 -9.23 20.68 4.60
C ALA A 106 -10.37 20.16 5.50
N GLU A 107 -11.44 19.63 4.90
CA GLU A 107 -12.51 19.01 5.68
C GLU A 107 -12.07 17.70 6.34
N LEU A 108 -11.25 16.89 5.67
CA LEU A 108 -10.64 15.70 6.28
C LEU A 108 -9.80 16.11 7.50
N GLN A 109 -8.95 17.12 7.36
CA GLN A 109 -8.09 17.65 8.42
C GLN A 109 -8.89 18.24 9.60
N HIS A 110 -10.10 18.74 9.37
CA HIS A 110 -10.95 19.23 10.45
C HIS A 110 -11.39 18.09 11.38
N ASP A 111 -11.80 16.95 10.82
CA ASP A 111 -12.26 15.79 11.58
C ASP A 111 -11.11 14.92 12.10
N TYR A 112 -10.01 14.88 11.35
CA TYR A 112 -8.81 14.10 11.62
C TYR A 112 -7.59 15.03 11.58
N PRO A 113 -7.39 15.89 12.59
CA PRO A 113 -6.31 16.88 12.58
C PRO A 113 -4.94 16.23 12.62
N ASP A 114 -3.93 16.98 12.23
CA ASP A 114 -2.54 16.58 12.48
C ASP A 114 -2.24 16.62 13.98
N GLY A 115 -1.19 15.91 14.38
CA GLY A 115 -0.81 15.72 15.77
C GLY A 115 -0.67 14.25 16.13
N GLN A 116 -0.72 13.99 17.43
CA GLN A 116 -0.44 12.69 18.02
C GLN A 116 -1.69 11.82 18.07
N TYR A 117 -1.62 10.67 17.41
CA TYR A 117 -2.59 9.59 17.50
C TYR A 117 -2.03 8.48 18.38
N THR A 118 -2.90 7.75 19.07
CA THR A 118 -2.48 6.55 19.80
C THR A 118 -3.30 5.34 19.42
N ILE A 119 -2.62 4.19 19.34
CA ILE A 119 -3.24 2.88 19.07
C ILE A 119 -2.97 1.97 20.27
N SER A 120 -3.97 1.20 20.68
CA SER A 120 -3.81 0.11 21.64
C SER A 120 -4.53 -1.12 21.14
N PHE A 121 -3.96 -2.31 21.35
CA PHE A 121 -4.58 -3.60 21.04
C PHE A 121 -3.92 -4.72 21.85
N GLU A 122 -4.60 -5.85 21.93
CA GLU A 122 -4.12 -7.06 22.60
C GLU A 122 -3.75 -8.10 21.55
N THR A 123 -2.65 -8.83 21.76
CA THR A 123 -2.25 -10.01 20.99
C THR A 123 -2.02 -11.17 21.95
N PRO A 124 -2.06 -12.44 21.49
CA PRO A 124 -1.58 -13.57 22.28
C PRO A 124 -0.17 -13.35 22.86
N GLY A 125 0.71 -12.67 22.12
CA GLY A 125 2.06 -12.31 22.54
C GLY A 125 2.18 -11.14 23.53
N GLY A 126 1.08 -10.52 23.92
CA GLY A 126 1.04 -9.40 24.87
C GLY A 126 0.32 -8.16 24.34
N ARG A 127 0.36 -7.08 25.11
CA ARG A 127 -0.43 -5.89 24.85
C ARG A 127 0.43 -4.74 24.32
N VAL A 128 -0.03 -4.14 23.22
CA VAL A 128 0.46 -2.85 22.75
C VAL A 128 -0.41 -1.75 23.37
N ASN A 129 0.21 -0.90 24.20
CA ASN A 129 -0.48 0.16 24.93
C ASN A 129 -0.04 1.54 24.46
N ASN A 130 -1.00 2.36 24.03
CA ASN A 130 -0.80 3.76 23.63
C ASN A 130 0.39 3.97 22.68
N ALA A 131 0.54 3.08 21.69
CA ALA A 131 1.48 3.22 20.59
C ALA A 131 1.25 4.57 19.92
N SER A 132 2.22 5.47 19.99
CA SER A 132 2.07 6.84 19.54
C SER A 132 2.64 7.02 18.13
N LEU A 133 1.84 7.61 17.26
CA LEU A 133 2.17 7.95 15.88
C LEU A 133 1.76 9.38 15.56
N VAL A 134 2.55 10.11 14.78
CA VAL A 134 2.38 11.56 14.57
C VAL A 134 2.21 11.89 13.08
N PHE A 135 1.26 12.77 12.78
CA PHE A 135 1.19 13.48 11.51
C PHE A 135 1.81 14.87 11.64
N THR A 136 2.71 15.25 10.74
CA THR A 136 3.65 16.39 10.92
C THR A 136 3.27 17.71 10.22
N GLY A 137 2.00 17.95 9.86
CA GLY A 137 1.62 19.19 9.16
C GLY A 137 1.85 19.16 7.65
N ASN A 138 2.41 18.07 7.12
CA ASN A 138 2.73 17.92 5.70
C ASN A 138 1.47 17.91 4.82
N ALA A 139 1.62 18.36 3.58
CA ALA A 139 0.58 18.21 2.56
C ALA A 139 0.50 16.76 2.07
N LEU A 140 -0.60 16.42 1.38
CA LEU A 140 -0.65 15.20 0.57
C LEU A 140 0.34 15.30 -0.61
N PRO A 141 0.92 14.18 -1.10
CA PRO A 141 1.70 14.20 -2.34
C PRO A 141 0.88 14.64 -3.55
N GLU A 142 1.56 14.98 -4.64
CA GLU A 142 0.90 15.18 -5.93
C GLU A 142 0.38 13.84 -6.49
N ALA A 143 -0.79 13.89 -7.13
CA ALA A 143 -1.39 12.72 -7.76
C ALA A 143 -0.56 12.29 -9.00
N PRO A 144 -0.11 11.02 -9.07
CA PRO A 144 0.62 10.55 -10.24
C PRO A 144 -0.27 10.48 -11.47
N ARG A 145 0.31 10.69 -12.65
CA ARG A 145 -0.33 10.31 -13.92
C ARG A 145 0.09 8.91 -14.30
N ILE A 146 -0.86 8.05 -14.62
CA ILE A 146 -0.62 6.66 -15.04
C ILE A 146 -0.34 6.63 -16.54
N LEU A 147 0.72 5.92 -16.93
CA LEU A 147 1.24 5.84 -18.29
C LEU A 147 1.41 4.36 -18.68
N PRO A 148 0.33 3.65 -19.06
CA PRO A 148 0.39 2.24 -19.42
C PRO A 148 1.10 2.04 -20.75
N ARG A 149 1.89 0.96 -20.87
CA ARG A 149 2.56 0.58 -22.11
C ARG A 149 2.55 -0.92 -22.37
N GLN A 150 2.43 -1.29 -23.63
CA GLN A 150 2.64 -2.66 -24.12
C GLN A 150 3.57 -2.62 -25.32
N ALA A 151 4.55 -3.53 -25.34
CA ALA A 151 5.60 -3.55 -26.39
C ALA A 151 6.25 -2.18 -26.65
N GLY A 152 6.44 -1.38 -25.59
CA GLY A 152 7.03 -0.03 -25.65
C GLY A 152 6.09 1.08 -26.11
N LYS A 153 4.88 0.76 -26.58
CA LYS A 153 3.88 1.74 -27.05
C LYS A 153 2.89 2.13 -25.94
N PRO A 154 2.44 3.40 -25.87
CA PRO A 154 1.39 3.82 -24.95
C PRO A 154 0.05 3.12 -25.21
N VAL A 155 -0.66 2.77 -24.14
CA VAL A 155 -2.01 2.20 -24.18
C VAL A 155 -2.96 3.05 -23.34
N CYS A 156 -4.18 3.27 -23.85
CA CYS A 156 -5.17 4.15 -23.22
C CYS A 156 -6.37 3.35 -22.70
N SER A 157 -7.29 2.96 -23.59
CA SER A 157 -8.58 2.38 -23.22
C SER A 157 -8.73 0.90 -23.57
N VAL A 158 -7.87 0.35 -24.43
CA VAL A 158 -7.88 -1.07 -24.83
C VAL A 158 -6.49 -1.68 -24.71
N VAL A 159 -6.36 -2.71 -23.87
CA VAL A 159 -5.13 -3.47 -23.59
C VAL A 159 -5.18 -4.84 -24.26
N ASP A 160 -4.07 -5.29 -24.82
CA ASP A 160 -3.93 -6.66 -25.34
C ASP A 160 -3.61 -7.64 -24.19
N PRO A 161 -4.50 -8.56 -23.81
CA PRO A 161 -4.25 -9.49 -22.70
C PRO A 161 -3.11 -10.51 -22.97
N SER A 162 -2.69 -10.66 -24.23
CA SER A 162 -1.60 -11.57 -24.62
C SER A 162 -0.21 -10.98 -24.41
N LEU A 163 -0.12 -9.68 -24.11
CA LEU A 163 1.13 -8.94 -23.89
C LEU A 163 1.24 -8.48 -22.43
N PRO A 164 2.46 -8.43 -21.85
CA PRO A 164 2.64 -7.85 -20.53
C PRO A 164 2.28 -6.36 -20.55
N LEU A 165 1.72 -5.86 -19.47
CA LEU A 165 1.40 -4.45 -19.29
C LEU A 165 2.42 -3.81 -18.36
N THR A 166 3.27 -2.94 -18.89
CA THR A 166 4.17 -2.14 -18.08
C THR A 166 3.48 -0.84 -17.68
N VAL A 167 3.30 -0.64 -16.38
CA VAL A 167 2.68 0.54 -15.81
C VAL A 167 3.78 1.51 -15.40
N TYR A 168 3.86 2.65 -16.08
CA TYR A 168 4.68 3.78 -15.65
C TYR A 168 3.81 4.82 -14.96
N TRP A 169 4.46 5.76 -14.27
CA TRP A 169 3.81 6.95 -13.72
C TRP A 169 4.68 8.19 -13.90
N SER A 170 4.06 9.37 -13.79
CA SER A 170 4.79 10.62 -13.72
C SER A 170 5.77 10.61 -12.53
N PRO A 171 6.99 11.14 -12.68
CA PRO A 171 7.95 11.22 -11.57
C PRO A 171 7.34 11.91 -10.35
N PHE A 172 7.63 11.39 -9.16
CA PHE A 172 7.23 12.04 -7.92
C PHE A 172 8.15 13.21 -7.60
N VAL A 173 7.56 14.33 -7.18
CA VAL A 173 8.30 15.49 -6.64
C VAL A 173 8.69 15.26 -5.18
N ALA A 174 7.84 14.54 -4.45
CA ALA A 174 8.04 14.14 -3.06
C ALA A 174 8.37 12.63 -2.97
N GLY A 175 8.81 12.17 -1.81
CA GLY A 175 9.33 10.81 -1.63
C GLY A 175 10.78 10.83 -1.14
N THR A 176 11.06 10.13 -0.06
CA THR A 176 12.41 10.02 0.51
C THR A 176 12.68 8.63 1.08
N SER A 177 13.96 8.31 1.22
CA SER A 177 14.35 7.23 2.12
C SER A 177 14.06 7.63 3.56
N ASP A 178 13.70 6.63 4.37
CA ASP A 178 13.43 6.83 5.77
C ASP A 178 14.72 7.03 6.56
N SER A 179 14.79 8.12 7.30
CA SER A 179 15.91 8.46 8.18
C SER A 179 16.19 7.40 9.26
N GLN A 180 15.17 6.63 9.66
CA GLN A 180 15.30 5.54 10.63
C GLN A 180 15.67 4.21 9.97
N GLY A 181 15.67 4.13 8.64
CA GLY A 181 15.97 2.92 7.88
C GLY A 181 14.94 1.80 8.07
N ILE A 182 13.71 2.12 8.44
CA ILE A 182 12.63 1.15 8.66
C ILE A 182 11.89 0.92 7.36
N LEU A 183 11.42 2.00 6.74
CA LEU A 183 10.59 1.92 5.54
C LEU A 183 10.62 3.21 4.73
N ASP A 184 11.21 3.16 3.54
CA ASP A 184 11.15 4.26 2.58
C ASP A 184 9.71 4.54 2.11
N ASP A 185 9.46 5.75 1.62
CA ASP A 185 8.18 6.09 1.00
C ASP A 185 7.82 5.10 -0.12
N LEU A 186 6.53 4.80 -0.25
CA LEU A 186 6.03 3.63 -0.97
C LEU A 186 5.28 3.99 -2.24
N VAL A 187 5.25 3.00 -3.14
CA VAL A 187 4.40 3.01 -4.32
C VAL A 187 3.59 1.72 -4.34
N PHE A 188 2.30 1.82 -4.64
CA PHE A 188 1.48 0.65 -4.90
C PHE A 188 0.89 0.69 -6.29
N VAL A 189 0.97 -0.43 -7.01
CA VAL A 189 0.26 -0.65 -8.26
C VAL A 189 -0.73 -1.78 -8.03
N ILE A 190 -2.02 -1.51 -8.23
CA ILE A 190 -3.10 -2.46 -7.98
C ILE A 190 -3.96 -2.55 -9.21
N LEU A 191 -4.24 -3.79 -9.65
CA LEU A 191 -5.18 -4.08 -10.73
C LEU A 191 -6.36 -4.85 -10.14
N THR A 192 -7.57 -4.37 -10.40
CA THR A 192 -8.81 -5.07 -10.05
C THR A 192 -9.66 -5.37 -11.29
N ASP A 193 -10.38 -6.48 -11.26
CA ASP A 193 -11.38 -6.82 -12.27
C ASP A 193 -12.68 -5.99 -12.11
N ASP A 194 -13.69 -6.29 -12.92
CA ASP A 194 -14.99 -5.63 -12.93
C ASP A 194 -15.86 -5.95 -11.71
N GLU A 195 -15.53 -7.02 -10.99
CA GLU A 195 -16.14 -7.41 -9.72
C GLU A 195 -15.42 -6.79 -8.51
N GLY A 196 -14.28 -6.11 -8.75
CA GLY A 196 -13.46 -5.48 -7.73
C GLY A 196 -12.46 -6.43 -7.06
N HIS A 197 -12.27 -7.64 -7.60
CA HIS A 197 -11.25 -8.56 -7.12
C HIS A 197 -9.88 -8.09 -7.56
N ARG A 198 -8.92 -8.12 -6.62
CA ARG A 198 -7.53 -7.80 -6.88
C ARG A 198 -6.88 -8.93 -7.67
N VAL A 199 -6.52 -8.65 -8.92
CA VAL A 199 -5.86 -9.61 -9.82
C VAL A 199 -4.35 -9.37 -9.94
N ALA A 200 -3.86 -8.18 -9.55
CA ALA A 200 -2.43 -7.90 -9.37
C ALA A 200 -2.18 -6.89 -8.25
N HIS A 201 -1.03 -7.02 -7.58
CA HIS A 201 -0.52 -6.07 -6.60
C HIS A 201 1.00 -6.02 -6.65
N SER A 202 1.59 -4.83 -6.52
CA SER A 202 3.05 -4.65 -6.48
C SER A 202 3.73 -5.09 -5.17
N GLY A 203 3.04 -5.92 -4.37
CA GLY A 203 3.44 -6.31 -3.01
C GLY A 203 3.35 -5.22 -1.94
N ARG A 204 3.56 -5.62 -0.70
CA ARG A 204 3.58 -4.78 0.50
C ARG A 204 4.84 -5.03 1.33
N PRO A 205 5.30 -4.03 2.10
CA PRO A 205 6.41 -4.25 3.02
C PRO A 205 6.03 -5.23 4.14
N PHE A 206 7.05 -5.84 4.73
CA PHE A 206 6.95 -6.75 5.88
C PHE A 206 6.16 -8.06 5.67
N GLU A 207 5.75 -8.38 4.44
CA GLU A 207 5.04 -9.63 4.09
C GLU A 207 5.92 -10.64 3.34
N GLY A 208 7.25 -10.41 3.29
CA GLY A 208 8.21 -11.32 2.65
C GLY A 208 8.15 -11.35 1.12
N GLN A 209 7.42 -10.40 0.50
CA GLN A 209 7.35 -10.21 -0.94
C GLN A 209 8.09 -8.93 -1.37
N PRO A 210 8.58 -8.86 -2.62
CA PRO A 210 9.05 -7.59 -3.18
C PRO A 210 7.97 -6.52 -3.11
N TYR A 211 8.39 -5.27 -2.85
CA TYR A 211 7.52 -4.11 -2.83
C TYR A 211 8.24 -2.92 -3.50
N LEU A 212 7.47 -1.88 -3.85
CA LEU A 212 8.01 -0.71 -4.52
C LEU A 212 8.22 0.43 -3.52
N THR A 213 9.33 1.15 -3.69
CA THR A 213 9.61 2.41 -2.98
C THR A 213 9.46 3.58 -3.96
N TYR A 214 9.57 4.81 -3.45
CA TYR A 214 9.55 6.06 -4.22
C TYR A 214 10.59 6.12 -5.36
N GLN A 215 11.59 5.22 -5.35
CA GLN A 215 12.60 5.10 -6.41
C GLN A 215 12.11 4.31 -7.62
N ALA A 216 11.05 3.50 -7.46
CA ALA A 216 10.46 2.77 -8.57
C ALA A 216 9.91 3.75 -9.63
N ARG A 217 9.96 3.32 -10.88
CA ARG A 217 9.46 4.09 -12.04
C ARG A 217 8.43 3.32 -12.86
N SER A 218 8.32 2.02 -12.62
CA SER A 218 7.40 1.16 -13.31
C SER A 218 7.11 -0.10 -12.53
N PHE A 219 6.01 -0.77 -12.89
CA PHE A 219 5.67 -2.11 -12.47
C PHE A 219 5.16 -2.90 -13.68
N GLU A 220 5.58 -4.15 -13.83
CA GLU A 220 5.10 -5.02 -14.91
C GLU A 220 4.00 -5.96 -14.39
N ILE A 221 2.85 -5.93 -15.06
CA ILE A 221 1.78 -6.90 -14.89
C ILE A 221 2.00 -8.01 -15.93
N PRO A 222 2.30 -9.25 -15.50
CA PRO A 222 2.63 -10.34 -16.43
C PRO A 222 1.48 -10.73 -17.37
N VAL A 223 1.85 -11.40 -18.48
CA VAL A 223 0.88 -12.09 -19.35
C VAL A 223 0.10 -13.12 -18.55
N GLY A 224 -1.19 -13.27 -18.86
CA GLY A 224 -2.07 -14.25 -18.21
C GLY A 224 -2.72 -13.75 -16.92
N THR A 225 -2.39 -12.53 -16.46
CA THR A 225 -3.11 -11.88 -15.34
C THR A 225 -4.51 -11.39 -15.75
N MET A 226 -4.67 -10.97 -17.00
CA MET A 226 -5.93 -10.39 -17.51
C MET A 226 -6.58 -11.34 -18.51
N GLU A 227 -7.90 -11.50 -18.41
CA GLU A 227 -8.73 -12.22 -19.39
C GLU A 227 -9.12 -11.29 -20.55
N ALA A 228 -9.36 -11.85 -21.73
CA ALA A 228 -9.82 -11.12 -22.91
C ALA A 228 -11.27 -10.62 -22.77
N GLY A 229 -11.56 -9.45 -23.35
CA GLY A 229 -12.90 -8.85 -23.38
C GLY A 229 -13.46 -8.38 -22.04
N ARG A 230 -12.63 -8.24 -20.99
CA ARG A 230 -13.02 -7.81 -19.64
C ARG A 230 -12.69 -6.33 -19.40
N ALA A 231 -13.29 -5.76 -18.37
CA ALA A 231 -12.92 -4.44 -17.87
C ALA A 231 -12.05 -4.57 -16.62
N TYR A 232 -11.11 -3.65 -16.47
CA TYR A 232 -10.21 -3.58 -15.33
C TYR A 232 -10.06 -2.15 -14.85
N ARG A 233 -9.75 -2.02 -13.56
CA ARG A 233 -9.32 -0.77 -12.93
C ARG A 233 -7.88 -0.90 -12.47
N LEU A 234 -7.03 -0.01 -12.95
CA LEU A 234 -5.64 0.11 -12.57
C LEU A 234 -5.46 1.34 -11.70
N THR A 235 -4.83 1.19 -10.55
CA THR A 235 -4.48 2.29 -9.68
C THR A 235 -2.98 2.34 -9.40
N VAL A 236 -2.46 3.56 -9.27
CA VAL A 236 -1.12 3.84 -8.78
C VAL A 236 -1.24 4.76 -7.58
N GLU A 237 -0.72 4.32 -6.45
CA GLU A 237 -0.68 5.06 -5.19
C GLU A 237 0.75 5.49 -4.88
N HIS A 238 0.91 6.74 -4.47
CA HIS A 238 2.13 7.26 -3.86
C HIS A 238 1.86 7.57 -2.40
N ALA A 239 2.57 6.90 -1.50
CA ALA A 239 2.38 6.98 -0.06
C ALA A 239 3.64 7.52 0.61
N ILE A 240 3.55 8.74 1.15
CA ILE A 240 4.60 9.36 1.96
C ILE A 240 4.38 9.00 3.42
N LEU A 241 5.46 8.70 4.14
CA LEU A 241 5.44 8.31 5.54
C LEU A 241 5.91 9.49 6.41
N ASP A 242 5.00 10.01 7.24
CA ASP A 242 5.27 11.17 8.11
C ASP A 242 6.07 10.77 9.37
N ASP A 243 5.83 9.54 9.85
CA ASP A 243 6.41 8.97 11.06
C ASP A 243 6.53 7.46 10.87
N THR A 244 7.73 6.92 11.05
CA THR A 244 8.03 5.49 11.01
C THR A 244 8.80 5.12 12.27
N ARG A 245 8.40 4.03 12.93
CA ARG A 245 9.06 3.53 14.14
C ARG A 245 8.73 2.08 14.41
N PHE A 246 9.49 1.46 15.31
CA PHE A 246 9.08 0.21 15.94
C PHE A 246 8.34 0.49 17.25
N VAL A 247 7.22 -0.20 17.46
CA VAL A 247 6.52 -0.26 18.75
C VAL A 247 6.39 -1.71 19.15
N SER A 248 7.07 -2.10 20.24
CA SER A 248 7.15 -3.49 20.69
C SER A 248 7.60 -4.46 19.57
N ASP A 249 8.61 -4.04 18.79
CA ASP A 249 9.16 -4.75 17.62
C ASP A 249 8.21 -4.88 16.42
N ILE A 250 7.05 -4.21 16.43
CA ILE A 250 6.14 -4.12 15.30
C ILE A 250 6.38 -2.79 14.56
N PRO A 251 6.62 -2.80 13.23
CA PRO A 251 6.63 -1.59 12.42
C PRO A 251 5.32 -0.82 12.52
N ALA A 252 5.43 0.49 12.74
CA ALA A 252 4.32 1.39 12.93
C ALA A 252 4.55 2.66 12.12
N MET A 253 3.53 3.14 11.41
CA MET A 253 3.69 4.32 10.57
C MET A 253 2.45 5.20 10.44
N THR A 254 2.66 6.49 10.14
CA THR A 254 1.62 7.35 9.55
C THR A 254 1.87 7.52 8.06
N THR A 255 0.82 7.63 7.25
CA THR A 255 0.94 7.84 5.81
C THR A 255 0.00 8.90 5.26
N ARG A 256 0.51 9.66 4.28
CA ARG A 256 -0.22 10.55 3.40
C ARG A 256 -0.12 10.00 2.00
N ALA A 257 -1.23 9.47 1.50
CA ALA A 257 -1.28 8.76 0.24
C ALA A 257 -2.16 9.46 -0.77
N VAL A 258 -1.75 9.42 -2.03
CA VAL A 258 -2.60 9.81 -3.15
C VAL A 258 -2.62 8.71 -4.20
N THR A 259 -3.82 8.30 -4.58
CA THR A 259 -4.05 7.26 -5.58
C THR A 259 -4.72 7.85 -6.79
N THR A 260 -4.14 7.61 -7.96
CA THR A 260 -4.80 7.84 -9.24
C THR A 260 -5.33 6.52 -9.77
N GLY A 261 -6.52 6.53 -10.35
CA GLY A 261 -7.09 5.39 -11.07
C GLY A 261 -7.32 5.69 -12.55
N ILE A 262 -7.20 4.66 -13.38
CA ILE A 262 -7.75 4.60 -14.73
C ILE A 262 -8.56 3.32 -14.89
N SER A 263 -9.45 3.32 -15.86
CA SER A 263 -10.18 2.12 -16.28
C SER A 263 -9.89 1.82 -17.74
N PHE A 264 -9.73 0.54 -18.09
CA PHE A 264 -9.54 0.09 -19.45
C PHE A 264 -10.26 -1.24 -19.69
N LYS A 265 -10.38 -1.63 -20.96
CA LYS A 265 -10.85 -2.96 -21.36
C LYS A 265 -9.74 -3.76 -22.00
N THR A 266 -9.81 -5.07 -21.93
CA THR A 266 -8.95 -5.93 -22.75
C THR A 266 -9.59 -6.19 -24.11
N ALA A 267 -8.77 -6.33 -25.15
CA ALA A 267 -9.24 -6.72 -26.47
C ALA A 267 -9.95 -8.10 -26.41
N ALA A 268 -11.02 -8.27 -27.18
CA ALA A 268 -11.78 -9.53 -27.22
C ALA A 268 -11.10 -10.64 -28.04
N ASN A 269 -10.18 -10.25 -28.93
CA ASN A 269 -9.31 -11.10 -29.75
C ASN A 269 -7.91 -10.45 -29.78
N ASP A 270 -6.88 -11.12 -30.31
CA ASP A 270 -5.48 -10.62 -30.47
C ASP A 270 -5.34 -9.43 -31.45
N VAL A 271 -6.31 -8.52 -31.51
CA VAL A 271 -6.38 -7.42 -32.45
C VAL A 271 -6.00 -6.12 -31.76
N ASP A 272 -5.08 -5.40 -32.41
CA ASP A 272 -4.37 -4.19 -32.00
C ASP A 272 -5.04 -3.35 -30.91
N ALA A 273 -4.35 -3.28 -29.76
CA ALA A 273 -4.56 -2.25 -28.75
C ALA A 273 -4.62 -0.87 -29.44
N ALA A 274 -5.62 -0.06 -29.09
CA ALA A 274 -5.78 1.26 -29.68
C ALA A 274 -4.57 2.14 -29.30
N ASP A 275 -3.77 2.53 -30.31
CA ASP A 275 -2.67 3.49 -30.14
C ASP A 275 -3.24 4.79 -29.58
N CYS A 276 -2.70 5.25 -28.45
CA CYS A 276 -3.00 6.58 -27.94
C CYS A 276 -2.54 7.63 -28.95
N HIS A 277 -3.44 8.49 -29.40
CA HIS A 277 -3.03 9.78 -29.96
C HIS A 277 -2.74 10.72 -28.78
N PRO A 278 -1.47 11.07 -28.49
CA PRO A 278 -1.18 12.06 -27.48
C PRO A 278 -1.77 13.40 -27.95
N ALA A 279 -2.63 14.02 -27.13
CA ALA A 279 -2.87 15.44 -27.26
C ALA A 279 -1.51 16.13 -27.02
N ASN A 280 -0.92 16.66 -28.09
CA ASN A 280 0.25 17.53 -28.16
C ASN A 280 1.23 17.44 -26.98
N ARG A 281 2.27 16.61 -27.14
CA ARG A 281 3.45 16.63 -26.29
C ARG A 281 4.07 18.02 -26.31
N GLY A 282 3.96 18.74 -25.20
CA GLY A 282 5.07 19.59 -24.77
C GLY A 282 6.17 18.65 -24.31
N GLU A 283 7.27 18.63 -25.06
CA GLU A 283 8.54 18.00 -24.68
C GLU A 283 8.91 18.33 -23.23
N VAL A 284 9.24 17.29 -22.47
CA VAL A 284 10.15 17.42 -21.34
C VAL A 284 11.21 16.36 -21.57
N ASP A 285 12.34 16.83 -22.12
CA ASP A 285 13.66 16.20 -21.99
C ASP A 285 14.11 16.19 -20.51
#